data_AF-A0A5K1E1X1-F1
#
_entry.id   AF-A0A5K1E1X1-F1
#
_cell.length_a   1.000
_cell.length_b   1.000
_cell.length_c   1.000
_cell.angle_alpha   90.00
_cell.angle_beta   90.00
_cell.angle_gamma   90.00
#
_symmetry.space_group_name_H-M   'P 1'
#
loop_
_entity.id
_entity.type
_entity.pdbx_description
1 polymer ?
#
loop_
_entity_poly.entity_id
_entity_poly.type
_entity_poly.pdbx_seq_one_letter_code
_entity_poly.pdbx_strand_id
1 'polypeptide(L)' 'HSIVELSGRYGGAKGSFNVWKPLVESTTEASISQLWVTRKYDDGNVATLEAGWM' A
#
# COMPACT_ATOMS: atom_id res chain seq x y z
N HIS A 1 13.42 24.00 -7.80
CA HIS A 1 13.27 22.56 -8.11
C HIS A 1 14.53 21.89 -7.59
N SER A 2 14.38 20.90 -6.71
CA SER A 2 15.51 20.27 -6.01
C SER A 2 15.41 18.78 -6.20
N ILE A 3 16.47 18.15 -6.70
CA ILE A 3 16.56 16.70 -6.91
C ILE A 3 17.62 16.19 -5.93
N VAL A 4 17.29 15.12 -5.21
CA VAL A 4 18.22 14.40 -4.34
C VAL A 4 18.42 13.01 -4.94
N GLU A 5 19.66 12.68 -5.26
CA GLU A 5 20.06 11.35 -5.72
C GLU A 5 20.69 10.57 -4.56
N LEU A 6 20.13 9.41 -4.28
CA LEU A 6 20.61 8.50 -3.25
C LEU A 6 21.31 7.30 -3.91
N SER A 7 22.57 7.07 -3.54
CA SER A 7 23.36 5.92 -3.99
C SER A 7 23.43 4.85 -2.90
N GLY A 8 22.94 3.64 -3.19
CA GLY A 8 22.92 2.52 -2.23
C GLY A 8 22.36 1.23 -2.84
N ARG A 9 22.50 0.10 -2.12
CA ARG A 9 21.81 -1.16 -2.46
C ARG A 9 20.47 -1.21 -1.74
N TYR A 10 19.39 -1.07 -2.49
CA TYR A 10 18.03 -1.15 -1.96
C TYR A 10 17.47 -2.54 -2.23
N GLY A 11 17.08 -3.23 -1.16
CA GLY A 11 16.27 -4.44 -1.24
C GLY A 11 14.79 -4.07 -1.30
N GLY A 12 14.02 -4.78 -2.13
CA GLY A 12 12.57 -4.61 -2.23
C GLY A 12 11.89 -5.95 -2.44
N ALA A 13 10.61 -6.02 -2.07
CA ALA A 13 9.75 -7.15 -2.37
C ALA A 13 8.69 -6.71 -3.38
N LYS A 14 8.40 -7.56 -4.36
CA LYS A 14 7.29 -7.38 -5.31
C LYS A 14 6.23 -8.43 -5.03
N GLY A 15 5.00 -8.00 -4.81
CA GLY A 15 3.83 -8.85 -4.68
C GLY A 15 2.69 -8.32 -5.53
N SER A 16 1.81 -9.20 -5.98
CA SER A 16 0.59 -8.85 -6.70
C SER A 16 -0.61 -9.26 -5.86
N PHE A 17 -1.51 -8.30 -5.62
CA PHE A 17 -2.76 -8.52 -4.89
C PHE A 17 -3.91 -8.21 -5.84
N ASN A 18 -4.93 -9.06 -5.84
CA ASN A 18 -6.14 -8.84 -6.63
C ASN A 18 -7.35 -9.03 -5.73
N VAL A 19 -8.27 -8.06 -5.75
CA VAL A 19 -9.56 -8.14 -5.07
C VAL A 19 -10.62 -8.31 -6.15
N TRP A 20 -11.37 -9.42 -6.09
CA TRP A 20 -12.38 -9.75 -7.10
C TRP A 20 -13.76 -9.86 -6.45
N LYS A 21 -14.76 -9.20 -7.06
CA LYS A 21 -16.17 -9.26 -6.66
C LYS A 21 -16.37 -9.08 -5.14
N PRO A 22 -15.94 -7.94 -4.56
CA PRO A 22 -16.26 -7.65 -3.16
C PRO A 22 -17.78 -7.69 -2.97
N LEU A 23 -18.23 -8.33 -1.90
CA LEU A 23 -19.64 -8.36 -1.54
C LEU A 23 -20.04 -6.96 -1.07
N VAL A 24 -21.03 -6.38 -1.75
CA VAL A 24 -21.68 -5.12 -1.37
C VAL A 24 -23.12 -5.43 -0.96
N GLU A 25 -23.69 -4.67 -0.02
CA GLU A 25 -25.05 -4.93 0.48
C GLU A 25 -26.11 -4.60 -0.58
N SER A 26 -25.85 -3.59 -1.41
CA SER A 26 -26.69 -3.25 -2.57
C SER A 26 -25.88 -3.13 -3.86
N THR A 27 -26.49 -3.52 -4.98
CA THR A 27 -25.92 -3.37 -6.33
C THR A 27 -25.77 -1.91 -6.78
N THR A 28 -26.28 -0.95 -6.00
CA THR A 28 -26.14 0.49 -6.23
C THR A 28 -25.03 1.14 -5.40
N GLU A 29 -24.29 0.38 -4.59
CA GLU A 29 -23.21 0.92 -3.74
C GLU A 29 -21.84 0.86 -4.43
N ALA A 30 -21.00 1.85 -4.13
CA ALA A 30 -19.61 1.87 -4.54
C ALA A 30 -18.76 1.05 -3.54
N SER A 31 -17.81 0.24 -4.06
CA SER A 31 -16.87 -0.50 -3.23
C SER A 31 -15.51 0.21 -3.25
N ILE A 32 -15.07 0.69 -2.10
CA ILE A 32 -13.74 1.27 -1.92
C ILE A 32 -12.82 0.19 -1.35
N SER A 33 -11.63 0.04 -1.91
CA SER A 33 -10.62 -0.89 -1.39
C SER A 33 -9.36 -0.12 -1.00
N GLN A 34 -8.73 -0.56 0.10
CA GLN A 34 -7.51 0.03 0.64
C GLN A 34 -6.49 -1.07 0.97
N LEU A 35 -5.21 -0.75 0.80
CA LEU A 35 -4.08 -1.60 1.16
C LEU A 35 -3.13 -0.84 2.09
N TRP A 36 -2.77 -1.47 3.21
CA TRP A 36 -1.75 -0.97 4.14
C TRP A 36 -0.56 -1.92 4.17
N VAL A 37 0.64 -1.39 3.88
CA VAL A 37 1.91 -2.09 4.11
C VAL A 37 2.59 -1.45 5.31
N THR A 38 2.77 -2.21 6.38
CA THR A 38 3.43 -1.73 7.59
C THR A 38 4.78 -2.43 7.78
N ARG A 39 5.80 -1.65 8.12
CA ARG A 39 7.10 -2.17 8.54
C ARG A 39 7.39 -1.64 9.94
N LYS A 40 7.59 -2.57 10.88
CA LYS A 40 8.10 -2.26 12.22
C LYS A 40 9.62 -2.40 12.22
N TYR A 41 10.30 -1.41 12.77
CA TYR A 41 11.75 -1.42 12.97
C TYR A 41 12.07 -1.83 14.42
N ASP A 42 13.30 -2.30 14.65
CA ASP A 42 13.76 -2.78 15.96
C ASP A 42 13.82 -1.65 17.02
N ASP A 43 13.93 -0.40 16.57
CA ASP A 43 13.88 0.81 17.41
C ASP A 43 12.45 1.22 17.81
N GLY A 44 11.44 0.44 17.39
CA GLY A 44 10.03 0.67 17.69
C GLY A 44 9.30 1.56 16.68
N ASN A 45 10.00 2.14 15.69
CA ASN A 45 9.36 2.95 14.66
C ASN A 45 8.52 2.11 13.71
N VAL A 46 7.47 2.72 13.15
CA VAL A 46 6.58 2.09 12.16
C VAL A 46 6.50 2.97 10.93
N ALA A 47 6.81 2.40 9.76
CA ALA A 47 6.54 3.00 8.46
C ALA A 47 5.28 2.39 7.86
N THR A 48 4.41 3.23 7.29
CA THR A 48 3.18 2.81 6.63
C THR A 48 3.11 3.39 5.22
N LEU A 49 2.59 2.60 4.28
CA LEU A 49 2.21 3.01 2.93
C LEU A 49 0.74 2.67 2.73
N GLU A 50 -0.03 3.64 2.25
CA GLU A 50 -1.46 3.50 1.94
C GLU A 50 -1.69 3.68 0.45
N ALA A 51 -2.47 2.78 -0.14
CA ALA A 51 -2.98 2.91 -1.50
C ALA A 51 -4.47 2.53 -1.51
N GLY A 52 -5.27 3.31 -2.23
CA GLY A 52 -6.71 3.06 -2.39
C GLY A 52 -7.17 3.17 -3.84
N TRP A 53 -8.25 2.47 -4.17
CA TRP A 53 -8.93 2.52 -5.47
C TRP A 53 -10.46 2.49 -5.30
N MET A 54 -11.17 2.99 -6.31
CA MET A 54 -12.64 3.04 -6.44
C MET A 54 -13.07 2.27 -7.69
#